data_AF-A0A9D9U4X6-F1
#
_entry.id   AF-A0A9D9U4X6-F1
#
_cell.length_a   1.000
_cell.length_b   1.000
_cell.length_c   1.000
_cell.angle_alpha   90.00
_cell.angle_beta   90.00
_cell.angle_gamma   90.00
#
_symmetry.space_group_name_H-M   'P 1'
#
loop_
_entity.id
_entity.type
_entity.pdbx_description
1 polymer ?
#
loop_
_entity_poly.entity_id
_entity_poly.type
_entity_poly.pdbx_seq_one_letter_code
_entity_poly.pdbx_strand_id
1 'polypeptide(L)'
;MSLEALTALHGAGLLRPVDLHFARLMAGYADSAHEAIALIAALLSVELGRGHVCVELAAVDGKPFAGLESALAPLLDAAQLRAALAGEARLCAGPASTAPLPLVLDGDRVYLHRYWAGEGRVAARLRALATRPVAAAPDARALLERLYPDDSAGSAGQKLACAMALTRALGVISGGPDTGKTTTVAKLLVMLVAA
;
A
#
# COMPACT_ATOMS: atom_id res chain seq x y z
N MET A 1 27.63 7.53 -12.87
CA MET A 1 27.95 7.48 -11.43
C MET A 1 26.96 6.66 -10.61
N SER A 2 25.65 6.71 -10.85
CA SER A 2 24.68 6.04 -9.96
C SER A 2 24.83 4.51 -9.90
N LEU A 3 25.11 3.83 -11.03
CA LEU A 3 25.21 2.37 -11.07
C LEU A 3 26.46 1.82 -10.37
N GLU A 4 27.56 2.57 -10.40
CA GLU A 4 28.78 2.26 -9.64
C GLU A 4 28.52 2.39 -8.15
N ALA A 5 27.84 3.47 -7.72
CA ALA A 5 27.43 3.65 -6.33
C ALA A 5 26.54 2.50 -5.85
N LEU A 6 25.54 2.09 -6.65
CA LEU A 6 24.69 0.93 -6.34
C LEU A 6 25.50 -0.38 -6.27
N THR A 7 26.51 -0.55 -7.13
CA THR A 7 27.38 -1.73 -7.11
C THR A 7 28.27 -1.74 -5.86
N ALA A 8 28.80 -0.59 -5.44
CA ALA A 8 29.58 -0.45 -4.21
C ALA A 8 28.72 -0.76 -2.98
N LEU A 9 27.50 -0.26 -2.92
CA LEU A 9 26.55 -0.52 -1.83
C LEU A 9 26.15 -1.99 -1.75
N HIS A 10 26.01 -2.67 -2.89
CA HIS A 10 25.82 -4.12 -2.90
C HIS A 10 27.06 -4.86 -2.38
N GLY A 11 28.27 -4.45 -2.79
CA GLY A 11 29.52 -5.00 -2.29
C GLY A 11 29.71 -4.81 -0.78
N ALA A 12 29.17 -3.73 -0.21
CA ALA A 12 29.12 -3.46 1.22
C ALA A 12 27.99 -4.21 1.97
N GLY A 13 27.15 -4.98 1.27
CA GLY A 13 26.03 -5.71 1.87
C GLY A 13 24.80 -4.88 2.21
N LEU A 14 24.77 -3.60 1.81
CA LEU A 14 23.66 -2.68 2.08
C LEU A 14 22.51 -2.80 1.07
N LEU A 15 22.79 -3.33 -0.12
CA LEU A 15 21.80 -3.67 -1.14
C LEU A 15 21.74 -5.17 -1.37
N ARG A 16 20.53 -5.72 -1.48
CA ARG A 16 20.33 -7.14 -1.81
C ARG A 16 20.65 -7.37 -3.30
N PRO A 17 21.02 -8.59 -3.71
CA PRO A 17 21.28 -8.91 -5.12
C PRO A 17 20.12 -8.54 -6.05
N VAL A 18 18.88 -8.75 -5.60
CA VAL A 18 17.68 -8.42 -6.36
C VAL A 18 17.54 -6.92 -6.63
N ASP A 19 17.93 -6.07 -5.67
CA ASP A 19 17.83 -4.61 -5.80
C ASP A 19 18.75 -4.10 -6.91
N LEU A 20 20.00 -4.56 -6.89
CA LEU A 20 21.00 -4.19 -7.90
C LEU A 20 20.67 -4.78 -9.28
N HIS A 21 20.21 -6.04 -9.34
CA HIS A 21 19.86 -6.67 -10.61
C HIS A 21 18.67 -5.99 -11.26
N PHE A 22 17.63 -5.68 -10.48
CA PHE A 22 16.47 -4.96 -10.98
C PHE A 22 16.83 -3.55 -11.44
N ALA A 23 17.69 -2.83 -10.71
CA ALA A 23 18.21 -1.53 -11.12
C ALA A 23 18.92 -1.57 -12.48
N ARG A 24 19.82 -2.55 -12.67
CA ARG A 24 20.52 -2.77 -13.94
C ARG A 24 19.57 -3.12 -15.08
N LEU A 25 18.60 -3.99 -14.81
CA LEU A 25 17.60 -4.41 -15.80
C LEU A 25 16.79 -3.21 -16.30
N MET A 26 16.24 -2.41 -15.38
CA MET A 26 15.43 -1.25 -15.73
C MET A 26 16.23 -0.19 -16.47
N ALA A 27 17.46 0.08 -16.05
CA ALA A 27 18.35 0.99 -16.75
C ALA A 27 18.69 0.50 -18.16
N GLY A 28 18.84 -0.82 -18.37
CA GLY A 28 19.13 -1.41 -19.68
C GLY A 28 17.96 -1.32 -20.69
N TYR A 29 16.74 -1.10 -20.21
CA TYR A 29 15.57 -0.88 -21.06
C TYR A 29 15.19 0.61 -21.20
N ALA A 30 15.89 1.52 -20.52
CA ALA A 30 15.61 2.94 -20.58
C ALA A 30 16.13 3.52 -21.90
N ASP A 31 15.33 4.35 -22.56
CA ASP A 31 15.76 5.04 -23.78
C ASP A 31 16.75 6.18 -23.42
N SER A 32 16.61 6.74 -22.22
CA SER A 32 17.37 7.86 -21.68
C SER A 32 17.47 7.78 -20.14
N ALA A 33 18.13 8.75 -19.51
CA ALA A 33 18.17 8.90 -18.04
C ALA A 33 18.49 7.62 -17.23
N HIS A 34 19.30 6.72 -17.82
CA HIS A 34 19.64 5.38 -17.34
C HIS A 34 20.03 5.37 -15.84
N GLU A 35 20.79 6.37 -15.42
CA GLU A 35 21.25 6.51 -14.05
C GLU A 35 20.13 6.79 -13.05
N ALA A 36 19.18 7.67 -13.41
CA ALA A 36 18.02 7.99 -12.59
C ALA A 36 17.06 6.79 -12.52
N ILE A 37 16.85 6.11 -13.65
CA ILE A 37 16.02 4.89 -13.71
C ILE A 37 16.61 3.77 -12.87
N ALA A 38 17.94 3.56 -12.91
CA ALA A 38 18.61 2.62 -12.03
C ALA A 38 18.35 2.95 -10.54
N LEU A 39 18.47 4.22 -10.16
CA LEU A 39 18.28 4.67 -8.79
C LEU A 39 16.84 4.46 -8.32
N ILE A 40 15.85 4.84 -9.12
CA ILE A 40 14.42 4.63 -8.84
C ILE A 40 14.09 3.14 -8.72
N ALA A 41 14.61 2.31 -9.62
CA ALA A 41 14.39 0.87 -9.56
C ALA A 41 15.00 0.25 -8.30
N ALA A 42 16.22 0.65 -7.92
CA ALA A 42 16.85 0.23 -6.67
C ALA A 42 16.01 0.66 -5.45
N LEU A 43 15.62 1.94 -5.38
CA LEU A 43 14.76 2.51 -4.34
C LEU A 43 13.48 1.68 -4.16
N LEU A 44 12.76 1.44 -5.26
CA LEU A 44 11.51 0.67 -5.24
C LEU A 44 11.72 -0.75 -4.74
N SER A 45 12.76 -1.43 -5.20
CA SER A 45 13.04 -2.80 -4.79
C SER A 45 13.37 -2.87 -3.29
N VAL A 46 14.18 -1.94 -2.79
CA VAL A 46 14.57 -1.87 -1.38
C VAL A 46 13.37 -1.58 -0.48
N GLU A 47 12.61 -0.54 -0.79
CA GLU A 47 11.41 -0.16 -0.02
C GLU A 47 10.36 -1.27 -0.05
N LEU A 48 10.21 -1.95 -1.18
CA LEU A 48 9.36 -3.12 -1.27
C LEU A 48 9.84 -4.28 -0.38
N GLY A 49 11.15 -4.46 -0.27
CA GLY A 49 11.76 -5.39 0.68
C GLY A 49 11.41 -5.12 2.14
N ARG A 50 11.04 -3.88 2.47
CA ARG A 50 10.66 -3.42 3.81
C ARG A 50 9.14 -3.42 4.03
N GLY A 51 8.37 -3.77 3.00
CA GLY A 51 6.91 -3.80 3.05
C GLY A 51 6.22 -2.53 2.56
N HIS A 52 6.97 -1.52 2.09
CA HIS A 52 6.39 -0.35 1.43
C HIS A 52 5.98 -0.69 -0.02
N VAL A 53 4.82 -0.23 -0.45
CA VAL A 53 4.29 -0.56 -1.79
C VAL A 53 4.74 0.41 -2.88
N CYS A 54 5.26 1.57 -2.49
CA CYS A 54 5.70 2.65 -3.35
C CYS A 54 6.83 3.47 -2.71
N VAL A 55 7.47 4.31 -3.52
CA VAL A 55 8.41 5.33 -3.09
C VAL A 55 7.77 6.70 -3.34
N GLU A 56 7.70 7.55 -2.33
CA GLU A 56 7.31 8.95 -2.48
C GLU A 56 8.56 9.78 -2.77
N LEU A 57 8.61 10.44 -3.93
CA LEU A 57 9.81 11.13 -4.41
C LEU A 57 10.21 12.28 -3.47
N ALA A 58 9.25 13.04 -2.95
CA ALA A 58 9.51 14.10 -1.98
C ALA A 58 10.08 13.58 -0.64
N ALA A 59 9.81 12.32 -0.29
CA ALA A 59 10.33 11.72 0.94
C ALA A 59 11.84 11.41 0.84
N VAL A 60 12.36 11.17 -0.36
CA VAL A 60 13.76 10.81 -0.61
C VAL A 60 14.61 11.98 -1.12
N ASP A 61 14.00 13.13 -1.41
CA ASP A 61 14.67 14.33 -1.94
C ASP A 61 15.79 14.84 -1.03
N GLY A 62 17.04 14.69 -1.49
CA GLY A 62 18.25 15.07 -0.76
C GLY A 62 18.48 14.33 0.57
N LYS A 63 17.73 13.27 0.84
CA LYS A 63 17.72 12.58 2.14
C LYS A 63 18.31 11.17 2.04
N PRO A 64 18.98 10.67 3.09
CA PRO A 64 19.28 9.25 3.18
C PRO A 64 17.98 8.44 3.07
N PHE A 65 17.99 7.37 2.30
CA PHE A 65 16.85 6.48 2.15
C PHE A 65 17.25 5.06 2.52
N ALA A 66 16.31 4.28 3.05
CA ALA A 66 16.54 2.88 3.38
C ALA A 66 17.82 2.56 4.19
N GLY A 67 18.30 3.48 5.04
CA GLY A 67 19.57 3.27 5.76
C GLY A 67 20.81 3.18 4.85
N LEU A 68 20.68 3.49 3.57
CA LEU A 68 21.80 3.74 2.67
C LEU A 68 22.31 5.14 2.99
N GLU A 69 23.58 5.22 3.41
CA GLU A 69 24.16 6.45 3.93
C GLU A 69 24.21 7.56 2.88
N SER A 70 24.62 8.76 3.33
CA SER A 70 24.82 10.03 2.61
C SER A 70 25.41 9.95 1.19
N ALA A 71 25.96 8.82 0.75
CA ALA A 71 26.53 8.64 -0.58
C ALA A 71 25.51 8.81 -1.72
N LEU A 72 24.25 8.38 -1.52
CA LEU A 72 23.20 8.51 -2.54
C LEU A 72 22.36 9.77 -2.41
N ALA A 73 22.31 10.40 -1.22
CA ALA A 73 21.50 11.59 -0.98
C ALA A 73 21.69 12.71 -2.03
N PRO A 74 22.91 13.03 -2.50
CA PRO A 74 23.11 14.03 -3.55
C PRO A 74 22.54 13.65 -4.93
N LEU A 75 22.29 12.36 -5.17
CA LEU A 75 21.75 11.84 -6.43
C LEU A 75 20.22 11.75 -6.40
N LEU A 76 19.60 11.96 -5.24
CA LEU A 76 18.16 11.88 -5.03
C LEU A 76 17.54 13.26 -5.16
N ASP A 77 17.46 13.78 -6.37
CA ASP A 77 16.71 14.99 -6.67
C ASP A 77 15.32 14.61 -7.18
N ALA A 78 14.29 14.89 -6.39
CA ALA A 78 12.92 14.48 -6.72
C ALA A 78 12.42 15.06 -8.05
N ALA A 79 12.84 16.27 -8.43
CA ALA A 79 12.45 16.90 -9.69
C ALA A 79 13.10 16.20 -10.88
N GLN A 80 14.40 15.88 -10.79
CA GLN A 80 15.14 15.16 -11.82
C GLN A 80 14.63 13.72 -11.97
N LEU A 81 14.38 13.02 -10.85
CA LEU A 81 13.83 11.66 -10.88
C LEU A 81 12.45 11.64 -11.53
N ARG A 82 11.59 12.63 -11.22
CA ARG A 82 10.27 12.75 -11.86
C ARG A 82 10.38 13.04 -13.35
N ALA A 83 11.28 13.95 -13.74
CA ALA A 83 11.50 14.28 -15.15
C ALA A 83 12.04 13.07 -15.93
N ALA A 84 12.94 12.29 -15.35
CA ALA A 84 13.44 11.05 -15.93
C ALA A 84 12.31 10.04 -16.17
N LEU A 85 11.45 9.79 -15.17
CA LEU A 85 10.30 8.89 -15.32
C LEU A 85 9.32 9.36 -16.38
N ALA A 86 9.02 10.66 -16.42
CA ALA A 86 8.12 11.23 -17.41
C ALA A 86 8.68 11.15 -18.85
N GLY A 87 10.00 11.14 -19.00
CA GLY A 87 10.68 10.93 -20.29
C GLY A 87 10.65 9.48 -20.78
N GLU A 88 10.47 8.51 -19.89
CA GLU A 88 10.55 7.07 -20.20
C GLU A 88 9.16 6.44 -20.47
N ALA A 89 8.53 6.82 -21.59
CA ALA A 89 7.18 6.37 -21.94
C ALA A 89 7.03 4.84 -22.13
N ARG A 90 8.14 4.11 -22.33
CA ARG A 90 8.16 2.64 -22.46
C ARG A 90 8.33 1.91 -21.13
N LEU A 91 8.75 2.62 -20.08
CA LEU A 91 9.02 2.02 -18.77
C LEU A 91 8.08 2.51 -17.69
N CYS A 92 7.61 3.75 -17.78
CA CYS A 92 6.80 4.38 -16.75
C CYS A 92 5.44 4.79 -17.31
N ALA A 93 4.38 4.22 -16.74
CA ALA A 93 3.02 4.63 -17.00
C ALA A 93 2.67 5.84 -16.12
N GLY A 94 2.02 6.85 -16.71
CA GLY A 94 1.30 7.87 -15.96
C GLY A 94 -0.02 7.32 -15.37
N PRO A 95 -0.71 8.07 -14.49
CA PRO A 95 -1.85 7.57 -13.73
C PRO A 95 -3.08 7.24 -14.57
N ALA A 96 -3.21 7.86 -15.76
CA ALA A 96 -4.28 7.59 -16.71
C ALA A 96 -3.94 6.46 -17.71
N SER A 97 -2.72 5.94 -17.67
CA SER A 97 -2.27 4.90 -18.61
C SER A 97 -2.76 3.54 -18.14
N THR A 98 -3.34 2.77 -19.06
CA THR A 98 -3.68 1.35 -18.85
C THR A 98 -2.59 0.43 -19.38
N ALA A 99 -1.46 0.98 -19.86
CA ALA A 99 -0.37 0.20 -20.41
C ALA A 99 0.30 -0.61 -19.28
N PRO A 100 0.60 -1.92 -19.50
CA PRO A 100 1.20 -2.77 -18.49
C PRO A 100 2.72 -2.54 -18.38
N LEU A 101 3.12 -1.29 -18.13
CA LEU A 101 4.52 -0.90 -18.02
C LEU A 101 5.10 -1.32 -16.66
N PRO A 102 6.42 -1.53 -16.53
CA PRO A 102 7.02 -1.97 -15.27
C PRO A 102 6.82 -1.00 -14.10
N LEU A 103 6.94 0.30 -14.36
CA LEU A 103 6.83 1.37 -13.38
C LEU A 103 5.55 2.18 -13.59
N VAL A 104 5.01 2.74 -12.51
CA VAL A 104 3.91 3.70 -12.56
C VAL A 104 4.27 4.91 -11.72
N LEU A 105 4.13 6.10 -12.29
CA LEU A 105 4.20 7.37 -11.58
C LEU A 105 2.78 7.90 -11.37
N ASP A 106 2.32 7.90 -10.12
CA ASP A 106 1.00 8.40 -9.71
C ASP A 106 1.17 9.55 -8.71
N GLY A 107 1.00 10.78 -9.20
CA GLY A 107 1.31 12.00 -8.45
C GLY A 107 2.80 12.06 -8.09
N ASP A 108 3.10 11.98 -6.79
CA ASP A 108 4.48 11.97 -6.27
C ASP A 108 5.03 10.57 -5.96
N ARG A 109 4.22 9.54 -6.21
CA ARG A 109 4.55 8.16 -5.83
C ARG A 109 4.93 7.35 -7.04
N VAL A 110 6.03 6.63 -6.91
CA VAL A 110 6.47 5.65 -7.90
C VAL A 110 6.16 4.26 -7.38
N TYR A 111 5.66 3.40 -8.26
CA TYR A 111 5.27 2.04 -7.97
C TYR A 111 5.89 1.08 -8.97
N LEU A 112 6.04 -0.19 -8.55
CA LEU A 112 5.98 -1.28 -9.51
C LEU A 112 4.51 -1.51 -9.89
N HIS A 113 4.22 -1.69 -11.17
CA HIS A 113 2.86 -1.76 -11.68
C HIS A 113 1.97 -2.79 -10.96
N ARG A 114 2.51 -3.96 -10.59
CA ARG A 114 1.78 -4.97 -9.82
C ARG A 114 1.17 -4.42 -8.52
N TYR A 115 1.90 -3.56 -7.82
CA TYR A 115 1.50 -3.01 -6.52
C TYR A 115 0.52 -1.86 -6.69
N TRP A 116 0.76 -0.97 -7.65
CA TRP A 116 -0.21 0.07 -8.03
C TRP A 116 -1.56 -0.54 -8.43
N ALA A 117 -1.55 -1.56 -9.31
CA ALA A 117 -2.76 -2.25 -9.72
C ALA A 117 -3.43 -3.00 -8.55
N GLY A 118 -2.63 -3.56 -7.63
CA GLY A 118 -3.12 -4.16 -6.40
C GLY A 118 -3.85 -3.17 -5.50
N GLU A 119 -3.24 -2.01 -5.25
CA GLU A 119 -3.82 -0.91 -4.47
C GLU A 119 -5.12 -0.42 -5.12
N GLY A 120 -5.11 -0.18 -6.44
CA GLY A 120 -6.30 0.21 -7.20
C GLY A 120 -7.45 -0.79 -7.08
N ARG A 121 -7.16 -2.10 -7.16
CA ARG A 121 -8.17 -3.16 -6.97
C ARG A 121 -8.75 -3.16 -5.55
N VAL A 122 -7.91 -3.02 -4.53
CA VAL A 122 -8.37 -2.94 -3.13
C VAL A 122 -9.24 -1.72 -2.93
N ALA A 123 -8.80 -0.54 -3.37
CA ALA A 123 -9.54 0.70 -3.25
C ALA A 123 -10.89 0.64 -3.97
N ALA A 124 -10.92 0.12 -5.21
CA ALA A 124 -12.16 -0.06 -5.97
C ALA A 124 -13.13 -1.02 -5.26
N ARG A 125 -12.63 -2.15 -4.73
CA ARG A 125 -13.46 -3.12 -4.00
C ARG A 125 -14.03 -2.53 -2.71
N LEU A 126 -13.23 -1.81 -1.94
CA LEU A 126 -13.68 -1.16 -0.71
C LEU A 126 -14.75 -0.10 -0.99
N ARG A 127 -14.56 0.74 -2.03
CA ARG A 127 -15.58 1.72 -2.45
C ARG A 127 -16.88 1.04 -2.87
N ALA A 128 -16.81 -0.03 -3.66
CA ALA A 128 -17.98 -0.79 -4.09
C ALA A 128 -18.73 -1.44 -2.91
N LEU A 129 -18.01 -1.96 -1.91
CA LEU A 129 -18.64 -2.50 -0.70
C LEU A 129 -19.22 -1.39 0.19
N ALA A 130 -18.59 -0.22 0.27
CA ALA A 130 -19.05 0.89 1.10
C ALA A 130 -20.38 1.49 0.61
N THR A 131 -20.63 1.45 -0.70
CA THR A 131 -21.87 1.97 -1.32
C THR A 131 -22.93 0.90 -1.56
N ARG A 132 -22.61 -0.39 -1.37
CA ARG A 132 -23.55 -1.48 -1.60
C ARG A 132 -24.68 -1.43 -0.56
N PRO A 133 -25.96 -1.39 -0.99
CA PRO A 133 -27.08 -1.43 -0.06
C PRO A 133 -27.13 -2.78 0.66
N VAL A 134 -27.54 -2.76 1.92
CA VAL A 134 -27.80 -3.94 2.75
C VAL A 134 -29.27 -3.93 3.12
N ALA A 135 -29.92 -5.09 2.99
CA ALA A 135 -31.31 -5.24 3.41
C ALA A 135 -31.44 -4.98 4.91
N ALA A 136 -32.53 -4.34 5.32
CA ALA A 136 -32.82 -4.15 6.73
C ALA A 136 -33.02 -5.53 7.39
N ALA A 137 -32.37 -5.75 8.53
CA ALA A 137 -32.59 -6.92 9.36
C ALA A 137 -33.70 -6.60 10.38
N PRO A 138 -34.95 -7.07 10.16
CA PRO A 138 -36.12 -6.64 10.92
C PRO A 138 -36.01 -6.93 12.43
N ASP A 139 -35.34 -8.02 12.80
CA ASP A 139 -35.17 -8.45 14.19
C ASP A 139 -33.82 -8.04 14.81
N ALA A 140 -33.03 -7.21 14.11
CA ALA A 140 -31.69 -6.83 14.54
C ALA A 140 -31.65 -6.24 15.96
N ARG A 141 -32.63 -5.40 16.32
CA ARG A 141 -32.68 -4.77 17.64
C ARG A 141 -32.89 -5.79 18.75
N ALA A 142 -33.89 -6.66 18.61
CA ALA A 142 -34.20 -7.69 19.60
C ALA A 142 -33.03 -8.69 19.76
N LEU A 143 -32.39 -9.06 18.65
CA LEU A 143 -31.20 -9.91 18.66
C LEU A 143 -30.00 -9.23 19.35
N LEU A 144 -29.76 -7.94 19.09
CA LEU A 144 -28.70 -7.17 19.75
C LEU A 144 -28.91 -7.09 21.27
N GLU A 145 -30.13 -6.78 21.72
CA GLU A 145 -30.48 -6.71 23.15
C GLU A 145 -30.31 -8.09 23.83
N ARG A 146 -30.69 -9.17 23.16
CA ARG A 146 -30.53 -10.54 23.68
C ARG A 146 -29.06 -10.98 23.74
N LEU A 147 -28.24 -10.61 22.75
CA LEU A 147 -26.82 -11.01 22.67
C LEU A 147 -25.90 -10.10 23.51
N TYR A 148 -26.35 -8.91 23.86
CA TYR A 148 -25.63 -7.95 24.71
C TYR A 148 -26.55 -7.47 25.85
N PRO A 149 -26.83 -8.35 26.85
CA PRO A 149 -27.71 -8.03 27.97
C PRO A 149 -27.08 -7.03 28.96
N ASP A 150 -25.75 -7.01 29.06
CA ASP A 150 -25.02 -6.11 29.94
C ASP A 150 -24.48 -4.90 29.16
N ASP A 151 -24.70 -3.68 29.66
CA ASP A 151 -24.19 -2.43 29.08
C ASP A 151 -22.83 -2.01 29.69
N SER A 152 -21.98 -2.97 30.07
CA SER A 152 -20.62 -2.66 30.53
C SER A 152 -19.85 -1.88 29.44
N ALA A 153 -18.89 -1.04 29.83
CA ALA A 153 -18.17 -0.18 28.87
C ALA A 153 -17.51 -0.97 27.72
N GLY A 154 -17.02 -2.19 28.00
CA GLY A 154 -16.49 -3.09 26.96
C GLY A 154 -17.58 -3.70 26.07
N SER A 155 -18.75 -4.01 26.63
CA SER A 155 -19.90 -4.54 25.90
C SER A 155 -20.55 -3.50 24.98
N ALA A 156 -20.61 -2.23 25.40
CA ALA A 156 -21.19 -1.15 24.62
C ALA A 156 -20.48 -0.92 23.27
N GLY A 157 -19.15 -0.94 23.26
CA GLY A 157 -18.36 -0.81 22.02
C GLY A 157 -18.55 -2.00 21.06
N GLN A 158 -18.66 -3.21 21.60
CA GLN A 158 -18.91 -4.43 20.81
C GLN A 158 -20.34 -4.45 20.24
N LYS A 159 -21.33 -4.04 21.04
CA LYS A 159 -22.74 -3.88 20.64
C LYS A 159 -22.87 -2.88 19.49
N LEU A 160 -22.20 -1.73 19.58
CA LEU A 160 -22.13 -0.74 18.52
C LEU A 160 -21.47 -1.28 17.25
N ALA A 161 -20.33 -1.97 17.37
CA ALA A 161 -19.64 -2.57 16.23
C ALA A 161 -20.53 -3.59 15.48
N CYS A 162 -21.25 -4.44 16.22
CA CYS A 162 -22.24 -5.37 15.67
C CYS A 162 -23.39 -4.65 14.95
N ALA A 163 -23.98 -3.63 15.59
CA ALA A 163 -25.07 -2.86 14.99
C ALA A 163 -24.63 -2.15 13.69
N MET A 164 -23.43 -1.56 13.68
CA MET A 164 -22.86 -0.93 12.48
C MET A 164 -22.62 -1.96 11.37
N ALA A 165 -22.03 -3.11 11.70
CA ALA A 165 -21.73 -4.16 10.73
C ALA A 165 -22.99 -4.79 10.10
N LEU A 166 -24.13 -4.81 10.80
CA LEU A 166 -25.41 -5.24 10.22
C LEU A 166 -25.98 -4.28 9.16
N THR A 167 -25.61 -2.99 9.23
CA THR A 167 -26.19 -1.95 8.36
C THR A 167 -25.33 -1.61 7.14
N ARG A 168 -24.14 -2.21 7.03
CA ARG A 168 -23.13 -1.87 6.01
C ARG A 168 -22.57 -3.14 5.37
N ALA A 169 -22.39 -3.12 4.05
CA ALA A 169 -21.75 -4.24 3.35
C ALA A 169 -20.23 -4.28 3.54
N LEU A 170 -19.65 -3.21 4.13
CA LEU A 170 -18.27 -3.14 4.59
C LEU A 170 -18.24 -2.69 6.06
N GLY A 171 -17.64 -3.49 6.93
CA GLY A 171 -17.38 -3.16 8.33
C GLY A 171 -15.96 -3.54 8.72
N VAL A 172 -15.26 -2.66 9.43
CA VAL A 172 -13.93 -2.93 9.99
C VAL A 172 -14.02 -2.86 11.50
N ILE A 173 -13.75 -3.97 12.18
CA ILE A 173 -13.73 -4.06 13.64
C ILE A 173 -12.27 -4.13 14.08
N SER A 174 -11.77 -3.01 14.60
CA SER A 174 -10.42 -2.91 15.17
C SER A 174 -10.45 -2.88 16.69
N GLY A 175 -9.41 -3.40 17.33
CA GLY A 175 -9.26 -3.36 18.79
C GLY A 175 -7.97 -4.05 19.23
N GLY A 176 -7.43 -3.64 20.38
CA GLY A 176 -6.23 -4.24 20.98
C GLY A 176 -6.42 -5.71 21.40
N PRO A 177 -5.37 -6.38 21.90
CA PRO A 177 -5.48 -7.72 22.49
C PRO A 177 -6.62 -7.76 23.53
N ASP A 178 -7.31 -8.91 23.64
CA ASP A 178 -8.35 -9.18 24.64
C ASP A 178 -9.58 -8.26 24.69
N THR A 179 -9.79 -7.42 23.67
CA THR A 179 -10.99 -6.55 23.52
C THR A 179 -12.28 -7.28 23.11
N GLY A 180 -12.28 -8.62 23.07
CA GLY A 180 -13.45 -9.44 22.71
C GLY A 180 -13.92 -9.32 21.25
N LYS A 181 -13.02 -8.98 20.32
CA LYS A 181 -13.29 -8.96 18.86
C LYS A 181 -13.87 -10.29 18.37
N THR A 182 -13.31 -11.42 18.80
CA THR A 182 -13.78 -12.75 18.41
C THR A 182 -15.22 -13.01 18.87
N THR A 183 -15.55 -12.64 20.11
CA THR A 183 -16.92 -12.72 20.64
C THR A 183 -17.88 -11.81 19.88
N THR A 184 -17.41 -10.63 19.48
CA THR A 184 -18.19 -9.69 18.66
C THR A 184 -18.50 -10.26 17.28
N VAL A 185 -17.49 -10.80 16.59
CA VAL A 185 -17.68 -11.45 15.28
C VAL A 185 -18.60 -12.67 15.40
N ALA A 186 -18.47 -13.49 16.44
CA ALA A 186 -19.35 -14.63 16.66
C ALA A 186 -20.82 -14.19 16.83
N LYS A 187 -21.09 -13.17 17.67
CA LYS A 187 -22.43 -12.60 17.85
C LYS A 187 -22.98 -12.00 16.55
N LEU A 188 -22.14 -11.27 15.79
CA LEU A 188 -22.52 -10.74 14.47
C LEU A 188 -22.95 -11.85 13.51
N LEU A 189 -22.20 -12.95 13.43
CA LEU A 189 -22.56 -14.09 12.58
C LEU A 189 -23.88 -14.74 13.01
N VAL A 190 -24.12 -14.87 14.32
CA VAL A 190 -25.42 -15.36 14.83
C VAL A 190 -26.56 -14.45 14.35
N MET A 191 -26.38 -13.13 14.40
CA MET A 191 -27.40 -12.20 13.91
C MET A 191 -27.60 -12.27 12.41
N LEU A 192 -26.54 -12.43 11.62
CA LEU A 192 -26.63 -12.54 10.15
C LEU A 192 -27.30 -13.83 9.67
N VAL A 193 -27.23 -14.91 10.46
CA VAL A 193 -27.92 -16.18 10.17
C VAL A 193 -29.37 -16.15 10.64
N ALA A 194 -29.67 -15.37 11.68
CA ALA A 194 -31.02 -15.26 12.25
C ALA A 194 -31.88 -14.15 11.60
N ALA A 195 -31.27 -13.26 10.81
CA ALA A 195 -31.93 -12.19 10.06
C ALA A 195 -32.29 -12.63 8.63
#